data_AF-A0A3D4B976-F1
#
_entry.id   AF-A0A3D4B976-F1
#
_cell.length_a   1.000
_cell.length_b   1.000
_cell.length_c   1.000
_cell.angle_alpha   90.00
_cell.angle_beta   90.00
_cell.angle_gamma   90.00
#
_symmetry.space_group_name_H-M   'P 1'
#
loop_
_entity.id
_entity.type
_entity.pdbx_description
1 polymer ?
#
loop_
_entity_poly.entity_id
_entity_poly.type
_entity_poly.pdbx_seq_one_letter_code
_entity_poly.pdbx_strand_id
1 'polypeptide(L)'
;MMDMIKSIIERKSGLKIERERGREKERKIKHPFVLLSFRSFVLSSLLLLTASSVHAAGNKAVRVVRHIGLMGTTLTVSVEAVDRPTALAAGEKAVRALEAAEARLSTWREDTELARLNRATVGETVALSQKLAEELAAVRHWWKETNGAFDPGIGV
;
A
#
# COMPACT_ATOMS: atom_id res chain seq x y z
N MET A 1 16.10 19.69 -11.94
CA MET A 1 17.36 19.86 -12.71
C MET A 1 18.19 18.56 -12.81
N MET A 2 18.11 17.63 -11.84
CA MET A 2 18.70 16.29 -12.00
C MET A 2 17.81 15.27 -12.75
N ASP A 3 16.52 15.56 -12.92
CA ASP A 3 15.56 14.67 -13.60
C ASP A 3 15.59 14.73 -15.13
N MET A 4 16.35 15.67 -15.71
CA MET A 4 16.42 15.84 -17.17
C MET A 4 17.53 15.00 -17.82
N ILE A 5 18.55 14.58 -17.05
CA ILE A 5 19.75 13.90 -17.58
C ILE A 5 19.57 12.38 -17.65
N LYS A 6 18.78 11.77 -16.74
CA LYS A 6 18.53 10.32 -16.78
C LYS A 6 17.48 9.90 -17.81
N SER A 7 16.78 10.84 -18.45
CA SER A 7 15.97 10.56 -19.66
C SER A 7 16.84 10.16 -20.87
N ILE A 8 18.17 10.27 -20.75
CA ILE A 8 19.18 9.73 -21.68
C ILE A 8 19.69 8.37 -21.18
N ILE A 9 18.88 7.66 -20.38
CA ILE A 9 18.71 6.21 -20.49
C ILE A 9 18.46 5.93 -21.97
N GLU A 10 19.52 5.60 -22.68
CA GLU A 10 19.76 4.24 -23.20
C GLU A 10 18.57 3.58 -23.95
N ARG A 11 17.66 4.39 -24.46
CA ARG A 11 16.77 4.09 -25.58
C ARG A 11 17.52 4.05 -26.92
N LYS A 12 18.86 4.22 -26.93
CA LYS A 12 19.59 4.58 -28.16
C LYS A 12 20.93 3.87 -28.34
N SER A 13 20.97 2.54 -28.21
CA SER A 13 22.00 1.73 -28.89
C SER A 13 21.67 0.24 -28.75
N GLY A 14 20.80 -0.24 -29.64
CA GLY A 14 20.68 -1.67 -29.91
C GLY A 14 21.99 -2.20 -30.49
N LEU A 15 22.90 -2.66 -29.63
CA LEU A 15 24.11 -3.35 -30.05
C LEU A 15 24.35 -4.58 -29.16
N LYS A 16 23.95 -5.71 -29.73
CA LYS A 16 24.34 -7.05 -29.32
C LYS A 16 25.84 -7.19 -29.62
N ILE A 17 26.69 -7.27 -28.59
CA ILE A 17 28.08 -7.72 -28.76
C ILE A 17 28.26 -8.98 -27.91
N GLU A 18 28.13 -10.10 -28.62
CA GLU A 18 28.67 -11.40 -28.25
C GLU A 18 30.20 -11.33 -28.43
N ARG A 19 30.98 -11.66 -27.40
CA ARG A 19 32.41 -11.95 -27.60
C ARG A 19 32.86 -13.14 -26.75
N GLU A 20 33.17 -14.19 -27.47
CA GLU A 20 33.77 -15.44 -27.07
C GLU A 20 35.14 -15.28 -26.36
N ARG A 21 35.36 -16.20 -25.40
CA ARG A 21 36.55 -17.05 -25.25
C ARG A 21 37.91 -16.35 -24.99
N GLY A 22 38.31 -16.39 -23.72
CA GLY A 22 39.71 -16.25 -23.28
C GLY A 22 40.05 -17.34 -22.26
N ARG A 23 40.68 -18.42 -22.74
CA ARG A 23 41.44 -19.37 -21.91
C ARG A 23 42.61 -18.65 -21.25
N GLU A 24 43.18 -19.29 -20.22
CA GLU A 24 44.57 -19.21 -19.72
C GLU A 24 44.66 -18.70 -18.24
N LYS A 25 45.35 -19.31 -17.26
CA LYS A 25 46.40 -20.35 -17.21
C LYS A 25 46.37 -21.00 -15.82
N GLU A 26 46.73 -22.28 -15.79
CA GLU A 26 47.13 -23.04 -14.60
C GLU A 26 48.14 -22.29 -13.72
N ARG A 27 47.99 -22.38 -12.39
CA ARG A 27 49.14 -22.46 -11.48
C ARG A 27 48.94 -23.60 -10.50
N LYS A 28 49.58 -24.71 -10.84
CA LYS A 28 49.96 -25.81 -9.93
C LYS A 28 50.65 -25.23 -8.70
N ILE A 29 50.11 -25.52 -7.51
CA ILE A 29 50.90 -25.49 -6.28
C ILE A 29 50.95 -26.92 -5.76
N LYS A 30 52.19 -27.39 -5.63
CA LYS A 30 52.62 -28.76 -5.38
C LYS A 30 52.30 -29.15 -3.92
N HIS A 31 51.78 -30.37 -3.75
CA HIS A 31 51.69 -31.05 -2.46
C HIS A 31 53.08 -31.25 -1.83
N PRO A 32 53.12 -31.47 -0.51
CA PRO A 32 53.49 -32.81 -0.09
C PRO A 32 52.61 -33.37 1.05
N PHE A 33 52.25 -34.64 0.90
CA PHE A 33 52.41 -35.70 1.89
C PHE A 33 52.04 -35.39 3.35
N VAL A 34 50.90 -35.91 3.82
CA VAL A 34 50.81 -36.78 5.01
C VAL A 34 49.62 -37.75 4.82
N LEU A 35 49.89 -39.05 4.88
CA LEU A 35 48.91 -40.13 5.01
C LEU A 35 48.29 -40.10 6.42
N LEU A 36 46.96 -40.00 6.51
CA LEU A 36 46.18 -40.62 7.60
C LEU A 36 44.70 -40.65 7.17
N SER A 37 44.21 -41.74 6.59
CA SER A 37 43.59 -42.88 7.29
C SER A 37 42.07 -42.71 7.47
N PHE A 38 41.34 -43.78 7.13
CA PHE A 38 39.96 -44.12 7.52
C PHE A 38 38.77 -43.38 6.89
N ARG A 39 38.23 -44.04 5.86
CA ARG A 39 36.83 -44.50 5.71
C ARG A 39 35.73 -43.70 6.42
N SER A 40 34.67 -43.44 5.63
CA SER A 40 33.31 -43.05 6.05
C SER A 40 33.02 -41.56 6.07
N PHE A 41 32.74 -40.95 4.92
CA PHE A 41 31.86 -39.77 4.84
C PHE A 41 31.34 -39.54 3.41
N VAL A 42 30.77 -40.58 2.78
CA VAL A 42 30.17 -40.48 1.42
C VAL A 42 28.64 -40.44 1.46
N LEU A 43 28.01 -40.41 2.64
CA LEU A 43 26.55 -40.49 2.76
C LEU A 43 25.90 -39.29 3.49
N SER A 44 26.44 -38.09 3.33
CA SER A 44 25.83 -36.85 3.84
C SER A 44 25.92 -35.68 2.85
N SER A 45 25.83 -35.97 1.55
CA SER A 45 25.75 -34.94 0.48
C SER A 45 24.51 -35.11 -0.40
N LEU A 46 23.59 -36.03 -0.05
CA LEU A 46 22.35 -36.29 -0.79
C LEU A 46 21.11 -35.61 -0.16
N LEU A 47 21.31 -34.67 0.77
CA LEU A 47 20.24 -33.90 1.41
C LEU A 47 20.39 -32.37 1.18
N LEU A 48 21.03 -31.98 0.07
CA LEU A 48 21.21 -30.58 -0.33
C LEU A 48 20.80 -30.33 -1.79
N LEU A 49 19.97 -31.21 -2.36
CA LEU A 49 19.54 -31.14 -3.76
C LEU A 49 18.02 -31.24 -3.97
N THR A 50 17.21 -30.86 -2.98
CA THR A 50 15.83 -30.41 -3.26
C THR A 50 15.88 -28.94 -3.58
N ALA A 51 16.28 -28.69 -4.82
CA ALA A 51 16.37 -27.41 -5.48
C ALA A 51 15.14 -26.52 -5.19
N SER A 52 15.41 -25.42 -4.49
CA SER A 52 15.09 -24.05 -4.93
C SER A 52 14.18 -23.96 -6.15
N SER A 53 12.90 -24.26 -5.97
CA SER A 53 11.84 -23.76 -6.82
C SER A 53 11.21 -22.57 -6.11
N VAL A 54 12.03 -21.54 -5.84
CA VAL A 54 11.51 -20.19 -5.65
C VAL A 54 11.00 -19.80 -7.02
N HIS A 55 9.76 -20.20 -7.29
CA HIS A 55 9.04 -19.82 -8.48
C HIS A 55 8.95 -18.30 -8.40
N ALA A 56 9.82 -17.62 -9.13
CA ALA A 56 9.65 -16.21 -9.48
C ALA A 56 8.47 -16.11 -10.45
N ALA A 57 7.28 -16.56 -10.01
CA ALA A 57 6.05 -16.02 -10.52
C ALA A 57 6.07 -14.56 -10.08
N GLY A 58 6.28 -13.65 -11.03
CA GLY A 58 5.99 -12.25 -10.81
C GLY A 58 4.61 -12.18 -10.17
N ASN A 59 4.58 -11.80 -8.90
CA ASN A 59 3.36 -11.84 -8.12
C ASN A 59 2.43 -10.77 -8.70
N LYS A 60 1.55 -11.19 -9.62
CA LYS A 60 0.60 -10.28 -10.25
C LYS A 60 -0.33 -9.82 -9.14
N ALA A 61 -0.36 -8.51 -8.92
CA ALA A 61 -1.22 -7.92 -7.92
C ALA A 61 -2.66 -8.41 -8.10
N VAL A 62 -3.27 -8.82 -6.99
CA VAL A 62 -4.67 -9.22 -6.93
C VAL A 62 -5.51 -7.97 -6.75
N ARG A 63 -6.51 -7.79 -7.62
CA ARG A 63 -7.50 -6.74 -7.53
C ARG A 63 -8.79 -7.26 -6.89
N VAL A 64 -9.24 -6.59 -5.84
CA VAL A 64 -10.55 -6.82 -5.20
C VAL A 64 -11.39 -5.56 -5.35
N VAL A 65 -12.64 -5.73 -5.79
CA VAL A 65 -13.61 -4.64 -5.95
C VAL A 65 -14.80 -4.91 -5.05
N ARG A 66 -15.28 -3.86 -4.39
CA ARG A 66 -16.52 -3.85 -3.60
C ARG A 66 -17.43 -2.72 -4.07
N HIS A 67 -18.72 -3.02 -4.15
CA HIS A 67 -19.77 -2.04 -4.36
C HIS A 67 -20.57 -1.91 -3.06
N ILE A 68 -20.72 -0.69 -2.56
CA ILE A 68 -21.23 -0.41 -1.21
C ILE A 68 -22.29 0.69 -1.32
N GLY A 69 -23.44 0.51 -0.69
CA GLY A 69 -24.40 1.59 -0.47
C GLY A 69 -24.15 2.26 0.88
N LEU A 70 -23.79 3.54 0.89
CA LEU A 70 -23.57 4.34 2.11
C LEU A 70 -23.76 5.83 1.79
N MET A 71 -24.06 6.67 2.78
CA MET A 71 -24.23 8.13 2.58
C MET A 71 -25.29 8.47 1.52
N GLY A 72 -26.32 7.63 1.39
CA GLY A 72 -27.37 7.77 0.37
C GLY A 72 -26.87 7.60 -1.08
N THR A 73 -25.66 7.05 -1.28
CA THR A 73 -25.05 6.87 -2.60
C THR A 73 -24.44 5.47 -2.77
N THR A 74 -24.02 5.14 -3.99
CA THR A 74 -23.28 3.91 -4.29
C THR A 74 -21.80 4.23 -4.48
N LEU A 75 -20.95 3.55 -3.72
CA LEU A 75 -19.50 3.68 -3.74
C LEU A 75 -18.86 2.44 -4.34
N THR A 76 -17.77 2.61 -5.08
CA THR A 76 -16.93 1.51 -5.55
C THR A 76 -15.54 1.61 -4.94
N VAL A 77 -15.15 0.61 -4.16
CA VAL A 77 -13.82 0.51 -3.56
C VAL A 77 -13.03 -0.56 -4.30
N SER A 78 -11.92 -0.16 -4.91
CA SER A 78 -11.01 -1.03 -5.65
C SER A 78 -9.65 -1.06 -4.96
N VAL A 79 -9.20 -2.25 -4.57
CA VAL A 79 -7.92 -2.45 -3.90
C VAL A 79 -7.07 -3.41 -4.71
N GLU A 80 -5.83 -3.02 -5.00
CA GLU A 80 -4.81 -3.89 -5.57
C GLU A 80 -3.76 -4.18 -4.51
N ALA A 81 -3.41 -5.45 -4.31
CA ALA A 81 -2.40 -5.86 -3.34
C ALA A 81 -1.62 -7.08 -3.82
N VAL A 82 -0.55 -7.42 -3.10
CA VAL A 82 0.31 -8.58 -3.39
C VAL A 82 -0.44 -9.92 -3.31
N ASP A 83 -1.50 -10.01 -2.52
CA ASP A 83 -2.34 -11.20 -2.43
C ASP A 83 -3.78 -10.85 -2.06
N ARG A 84 -4.67 -11.84 -2.21
CA ARG A 84 -6.10 -11.67 -1.95
C ARG A 84 -6.42 -11.36 -0.48
N PRO A 85 -5.84 -12.05 0.53
CA PRO A 85 -6.09 -11.72 1.93
C PRO A 85 -5.74 -10.27 2.27
N THR A 86 -4.60 -9.77 1.78
CA THR A 86 -4.17 -8.39 1.99
C THR A 86 -5.13 -7.40 1.33
N ALA A 87 -5.53 -7.65 0.07
CA ALA A 87 -6.50 -6.81 -0.63
C ALA A 87 -7.85 -6.76 0.10
N LEU A 88 -8.32 -7.91 0.63
CA LEU A 88 -9.55 -7.99 1.41
C LEU A 88 -9.44 -7.20 2.71
N ALA A 89 -8.35 -7.37 3.47
CA ALA A 89 -8.15 -6.67 4.73
C ALA A 89 -8.09 -5.15 4.55
N ALA A 90 -7.39 -4.68 3.51
CA ALA A 90 -7.37 -3.25 3.16
C ALA A 90 -8.75 -2.75 2.69
N GLY A 91 -9.47 -3.54 1.91
CA GLY A 91 -10.86 -3.25 1.52
C GLY A 91 -11.78 -3.09 2.73
N GLU A 92 -11.69 -4.00 3.71
CA GLU A 92 -12.47 -3.89 4.95
C GLU A 92 -12.13 -2.61 5.73
N LYS A 93 -10.84 -2.26 5.85
CA LYS A 93 -10.44 -1.01 6.50
C LYS A 93 -11.05 0.22 5.81
N ALA A 94 -11.10 0.23 4.49
CA ALA A 94 -11.74 1.31 3.73
C ALA A 94 -13.25 1.38 4.00
N VAL A 95 -13.94 0.23 4.02
CA VAL A 95 -15.38 0.18 4.37
C VAL A 95 -15.62 0.71 5.79
N ARG A 96 -14.83 0.27 6.77
CA ARG A 96 -14.94 0.75 8.16
C ARG A 96 -14.71 2.25 8.29
N ALA A 97 -13.79 2.82 7.52
CA ALA A 97 -13.56 4.26 7.51
C ALA A 97 -14.77 5.03 6.96
N LEU A 98 -15.41 4.51 5.91
CA LEU A 98 -16.64 5.08 5.34
C LEU A 98 -17.80 4.99 6.34
N GLU A 99 -18.01 3.84 6.97
CA GLU A 99 -19.04 3.66 8.02
C GLU A 99 -18.82 4.61 9.20
N ALA A 100 -17.57 4.79 9.63
CA ALA A 100 -17.23 5.72 10.71
C ALA A 100 -17.51 7.18 10.32
N ALA A 101 -17.31 7.55 9.06
CA ALA A 101 -17.66 8.87 8.56
C ALA A 101 -19.19 9.07 8.51
N GLU A 102 -19.96 8.09 8.02
CA GLU A 102 -21.44 8.12 8.05
C GLU A 102 -21.95 8.34 9.48
N ALA A 103 -21.45 7.56 10.43
CA ALA A 103 -21.88 7.63 11.82
C ALA A 103 -21.58 8.98 12.50
N ARG A 104 -20.61 9.75 11.99
CA ARG A 104 -20.30 11.10 12.50
C ARG A 104 -21.03 12.21 11.74
N LEU A 105 -21.09 12.10 10.41
CA LEU A 105 -21.38 13.23 9.52
C LEU A 105 -22.79 13.19 8.88
N SER A 106 -23.53 12.09 9.04
CA SER A 106 -24.87 12.00 8.46
C SER A 106 -25.82 13.01 9.13
N THR A 107 -26.46 13.85 8.31
CA THR A 107 -27.48 14.81 8.71
C THR A 107 -28.90 14.22 8.72
N TRP A 108 -29.06 13.00 8.18
CA TRP A 108 -30.34 12.28 8.10
C TRP A 108 -30.56 11.33 9.28
N ARG A 109 -29.48 11.02 10.00
CA ARG A 109 -29.49 10.14 11.16
C ARG A 109 -29.51 10.98 12.43
N GLU A 110 -30.44 10.67 13.33
CA GLU A 110 -30.60 11.42 14.57
C GLU A 110 -29.54 11.09 15.63
N ASP A 111 -28.91 9.92 15.50
CA ASP A 111 -27.94 9.33 16.43
C ASP A 111 -26.48 9.73 16.14
N THR A 112 -26.25 10.73 15.29
CA THR A 112 -24.89 11.20 14.97
C THR A 112 -24.42 12.31 15.90
N GLU A 113 -23.10 12.43 16.00
CA GLU A 113 -22.47 13.52 16.73
C GLU A 113 -22.81 14.89 16.12
N LEU A 114 -22.83 14.99 14.79
CA LEU A 114 -23.23 16.20 14.08
C LEU A 114 -24.70 16.56 14.32
N ALA A 115 -25.61 15.58 14.32
CA ALA A 115 -27.02 15.83 14.61
C ALA A 115 -27.24 16.33 16.05
N ARG A 116 -26.44 15.83 17.02
CA ARG A 116 -26.44 16.36 18.39
C ARG A 116 -25.99 17.83 18.42
N LEU A 117 -24.94 18.18 17.68
CA LEU A 117 -24.47 19.56 17.56
C LEU A 117 -25.55 20.47 16.95
N ASN A 118 -26.20 20.04 15.87
CA ASN A 118 -27.24 20.82 15.18
C ASN A 118 -28.47 21.08 16.06
N ARG A 119 -28.79 20.19 17.02
CA ARG A 119 -29.92 20.35 17.95
C ARG A 119 -29.57 21.16 19.21
N ALA A 120 -28.30 21.41 19.48
CA ALA A 120 -27.89 22.12 20.67
C ALA A 120 -28.39 23.57 20.63
N THR A 121 -28.70 24.13 21.81
CA THR A 121 -29.18 25.51 21.86
C THR A 121 -28.03 26.46 21.51
N VAL A 122 -28.34 27.53 20.77
CA VAL A 122 -27.31 28.54 20.45
C VAL A 122 -26.71 29.11 21.74
N GLY A 123 -25.39 29.10 21.83
CA GLY A 123 -24.63 29.52 23.02
C GLY A 123 -24.29 28.37 23.98
N GLU A 124 -24.86 27.18 23.80
CA GLU A 124 -24.49 25.98 24.54
C GLU A 124 -23.13 25.45 24.06
N THR A 125 -22.30 24.98 24.99
CA THR A 125 -21.04 24.33 24.66
C THR A 125 -21.27 22.83 24.48
N VAL A 126 -21.05 22.34 23.26
CA VAL A 126 -21.14 20.91 22.95
C VAL A 126 -19.73 20.32 22.88
N ALA A 127 -19.46 19.29 23.68
CA ALA A 127 -18.23 18.52 23.54
C ALA A 127 -18.27 17.72 22.23
N LEU A 128 -17.22 17.88 21.42
CA LEU A 128 -17.03 17.19 20.15
C LEU A 128 -15.84 16.25 20.23
N SER A 129 -15.91 15.14 19.50
CA SER A 129 -14.74 14.33 19.19
C SER A 129 -13.70 15.18 18.45
N GLN A 130 -12.42 14.86 18.67
CA GLN A 130 -11.33 15.53 17.96
C GLN A 130 -11.54 15.47 16.44
N LYS A 131 -12.03 14.32 15.94
CA LYS A 131 -12.22 14.11 14.50
C LYS A 131 -13.28 15.04 13.91
N LEU A 132 -14.43 15.19 14.57
CA LEU A 132 -15.47 16.10 14.11
C LEU A 132 -15.01 17.56 14.22
N ALA A 133 -14.26 17.92 15.26
CA ALA A 133 -13.70 19.26 15.40
C ALA A 133 -12.73 19.60 14.25
N GLU A 134 -11.87 18.65 13.84
CA GLU A 134 -10.99 18.80 12.67
C GLU A 134 -11.79 18.95 11.35
N GLU A 135 -12.83 18.13 11.18
CA GLU A 135 -13.72 18.18 10.01
C GLU A 135 -14.44 19.55 9.90
N LEU A 136 -14.99 20.06 11.01
CA LEU A 136 -15.63 21.39 11.06
C LEU A 136 -14.63 22.54 10.89
N ALA A 137 -13.40 22.40 11.39
CA ALA A 137 -12.35 23.38 11.16
C ALA A 137 -11.98 23.49 9.68
N ALA A 138 -11.88 22.36 8.97
CA ALA A 138 -11.64 22.34 7.53
C ALA A 138 -12.79 22.98 6.75
N VAL A 139 -14.03 22.68 7.13
CA VAL A 139 -15.22 23.31 6.56
C VAL A 139 -15.20 24.84 6.75
N ARG A 140 -14.87 25.32 7.96
CA ARG A 140 -14.74 26.75 8.25
C ARG A 140 -13.63 27.43 7.44
N HIS A 141 -12.53 26.72 7.19
CA HIS A 141 -11.48 27.23 6.31
C HIS A 141 -12.04 27.49 4.91
N TRP A 142 -12.72 26.51 4.30
CA TRP A 142 -13.28 26.66 2.96
C TRP A 142 -14.41 27.70 2.86
N TRP A 143 -15.23 27.85 3.91
CA TRP A 143 -16.20 28.94 3.98
C TRP A 143 -15.53 30.32 3.85
N LYS A 144 -14.38 30.52 4.50
CA LYS A 144 -13.59 31.76 4.38
C LYS A 144 -12.95 31.90 3.00
N GLU A 145 -12.29 30.85 2.50
CA GLU A 145 -11.60 30.90 1.19
C GLU A 145 -12.58 31.17 0.04
N THR A 146 -13.82 30.71 0.17
CA THR A 146 -14.86 30.94 -0.83
C THR A 146 -15.66 32.23 -0.58
N ASN A 147 -15.27 33.03 0.42
CA ASN A 147 -15.97 34.24 0.83
C ASN A 147 -17.50 34.02 1.04
N GLY A 148 -17.84 32.89 1.66
CA GLY A 148 -19.21 32.48 1.94
C GLY A 148 -19.96 31.81 0.78
N ALA A 149 -19.35 31.63 -0.40
CA ALA A 149 -20.01 30.93 -1.50
C ALA A 149 -20.27 29.44 -1.19
N PHE A 150 -19.39 28.81 -0.41
CA PHE A 150 -19.67 27.52 0.23
C PHE A 150 -20.02 27.77 1.70
N ASP A 151 -21.30 27.64 2.06
CA ASP A 151 -21.76 27.79 3.44
C ASP A 151 -22.42 26.49 3.96
N PRO A 152 -21.78 25.78 4.90
CA PRO A 152 -22.31 24.53 5.47
C PRO A 152 -23.50 24.74 6.41
N GLY A 153 -23.76 25.97 6.87
CA GLY A 153 -24.77 26.28 7.88
C GLY A 153 -26.17 26.55 7.32
N ILE A 154 -26.34 26.57 5.99
CA ILE A 154 -27.60 26.95 5.33
C ILE A 154 -28.69 25.86 5.36
N GLY A 155 -28.37 24.66 5.83
CA GLY A 155 -29.25 23.48 5.76
C GLY A 155 -29.61 22.87 7.12
N VAL A 156 -29.45 23.62 8.21
CA VAL A 156 -29.84 23.18 9.57
C VAL A 156 -31.35 23.20 9.76
#